data_AF-A0A7V0VXK5-F1
#
_entry.id   AF-A0A7V0VXK5-F1
#
_cell.length_a   1.000
_cell.length_b   1.000
_cell.length_c   1.000
_cell.angle_alpha   90.00
_cell.angle_beta   90.00
_cell.angle_gamma   90.00
#
_symmetry.space_group_name_H-M   'P 1'
#
loop_
_entity.id
_entity.type
_entity.pdbx_description
1 polymer ?
#
loop_
_entity_poly.entity_id
_entity_poly.type
_entity_poly.pdbx_seq_one_letter_code
_entity_poly.pdbx_strand_id
1 'polypeptide(L)'
;MKLRIIILIAILLYTPLLSEGFSRTKPPLFDGKLYLSNAPLIGQKAILTFDLVSILGDYGTTTIKFRTPDGVSLLGRSTFIEPFFIRGTSKSYSVEIEVTEKGTYALQASVYTQISQDHQEVEHFFIYLIVKDTYSQIAEKVDSFTISKKGILVQHKLAPPDLTMAQGVLSFNGYIKYYNDNLSRLVPIKKVAVQLYEIIQTKNQLITTVYTDDQGFYSFDNISNPNMEQRSFQLVIVFNNNTLNLVNDKSETYKFDLPPIQNVSGGIISNDYIFNETNQFRCLGHIFNSVVDAGDFLLNKLNWSRKKIPTK
;
A
#
# COMPACT_ATOMS: atom_id res chain seq x y z
N MET A 1 -3.80 -33.85 50.84
CA MET A 1 -3.18 -32.73 50.09
C MET A 1 -3.01 -33.01 48.60
N LYS A 2 -2.50 -34.20 48.20
CA LYS A 2 -2.29 -34.56 46.77
C LYS A 2 -3.57 -34.61 45.91
N LEU A 3 -4.73 -34.95 46.48
CA LEU A 3 -5.99 -35.05 45.72
C LEU A 3 -6.58 -33.67 45.33
N ARG A 4 -6.34 -32.62 46.12
CA ARG A 4 -6.84 -31.26 45.83
C ARG A 4 -6.05 -30.57 44.71
N ILE A 5 -4.78 -30.94 44.52
CA ILE A 5 -3.92 -30.41 43.45
C ILE A 5 -4.33 -31.00 42.09
N ILE A 6 -4.73 -32.26 42.05
CA ILE A 6 -5.15 -32.94 40.80
C ILE A 6 -6.48 -32.37 40.29
N ILE A 7 -7.42 -32.04 41.17
CA ILE A 7 -8.71 -31.43 40.80
C ILE A 7 -8.52 -30.01 40.27
N LEU A 8 -7.58 -29.23 40.83
CA LEU A 8 -7.28 -27.87 40.34
C LEU A 8 -6.65 -27.90 38.94
N ILE A 9 -5.78 -28.86 38.66
CA ILE A 9 -5.17 -29.06 37.34
C ILE A 9 -6.19 -29.56 36.32
N ALA A 10 -7.13 -30.41 36.73
CA ALA A 10 -8.21 -30.87 35.85
C ALA A 10 -9.19 -29.74 35.49
N ILE A 11 -9.48 -28.80 36.40
CA ILE A 11 -10.33 -27.63 36.11
C ILE A 11 -9.61 -26.63 35.18
N LEU A 12 -8.28 -26.48 35.29
CA LEU A 12 -7.47 -25.69 34.35
C LEU A 12 -7.32 -26.32 32.96
N LEU A 13 -7.48 -27.65 32.84
CA LEU A 13 -7.44 -28.37 31.56
C LEU A 13 -8.82 -28.58 30.91
N TYR A 14 -9.92 -28.36 31.67
CA TYR A 14 -11.30 -28.50 31.20
C TYR A 14 -12.08 -27.18 31.13
N THR A 15 -11.43 -26.02 31.29
CA THR A 15 -12.01 -24.83 30.64
C THR A 15 -11.92 -25.11 29.15
N PRO A 16 -13.05 -25.20 28.41
CA PRO A 16 -12.94 -25.10 26.96
C PRO A 16 -12.12 -23.83 26.71
N LEU A 17 -11.04 -23.96 25.95
CA LEU A 17 -10.58 -22.85 25.14
C LEU A 17 -11.77 -22.49 24.26
N LEU A 18 -12.70 -21.72 24.82
CA LEU A 18 -13.46 -20.76 24.07
C LEU A 18 -12.39 -19.80 23.57
N SER A 19 -11.76 -20.19 22.47
CA SER A 19 -11.23 -19.25 21.51
C SER A 19 -12.43 -18.54 20.90
N GLU A 20 -13.18 -17.79 21.72
CA GLU A 20 -13.56 -16.47 21.26
C GLU A 20 -12.22 -15.81 21.00
N GLY A 21 -11.83 -15.80 19.73
CA GLY A 21 -10.68 -15.04 19.31
C GLY A 21 -10.85 -13.68 19.95
N PHE A 22 -9.91 -13.30 20.81
CA PHE A 22 -9.71 -11.91 21.16
C PHE A 22 -9.41 -11.21 19.84
N SER A 23 -10.47 -10.86 19.12
CA SER A 23 -10.44 -9.90 18.05
C SER A 23 -10.11 -8.61 18.77
N ARG A 24 -8.82 -8.36 18.98
CA ARG A 24 -8.26 -7.08 19.47
C ARG A 24 -8.46 -5.98 18.42
N THR A 25 -9.49 -6.10 17.58
CA THR A 25 -9.95 -5.09 16.66
C THR A 25 -10.67 -4.06 17.50
N LYS A 26 -10.13 -2.84 17.51
CA LYS A 26 -10.79 -1.68 18.09
C LYS A 26 -12.26 -1.62 17.61
N PRO A 27 -13.24 -1.33 18.49
CA PRO A 27 -14.62 -1.22 18.05
C PRO A 27 -14.75 -0.09 17.01
N PRO A 28 -15.56 -0.31 15.95
CA PRO A 28 -15.75 0.71 14.93
C PRO A 28 -16.44 1.94 15.53
N LEU A 29 -16.00 3.12 15.10
CA LEU A 29 -16.56 4.41 15.46
C LEU A 29 -17.85 4.68 14.68
N PHE A 30 -17.86 4.24 13.42
CA PHE A 30 -18.95 4.41 12.48
C PHE A 30 -19.41 3.08 11.86
N ASP A 31 -20.68 3.02 11.51
CA ASP A 31 -21.21 2.06 10.55
C ASP A 31 -21.36 2.76 9.19
N GLY A 32 -20.68 2.26 8.17
CA GLY A 32 -20.56 2.94 6.89
C GLY A 32 -20.70 1.97 5.73
N LYS A 33 -21.40 2.40 4.68
CA LYS A 33 -21.61 1.58 3.49
C LYS A 33 -21.54 2.40 2.22
N LEU A 34 -20.78 1.86 1.26
CA LEU A 34 -20.64 2.43 -0.08
C LEU A 34 -21.57 1.74 -1.05
N TYR A 35 -22.05 2.50 -2.03
CA TYR A 35 -22.91 2.03 -3.10
C TYR A 35 -22.61 2.79 -4.38
N LEU A 36 -22.84 2.14 -5.52
CA LEU A 36 -22.82 2.79 -6.83
C LEU A 36 -24.22 2.80 -7.42
N SER A 37 -24.60 3.90 -8.07
CA SER A 37 -25.90 4.04 -8.75
C SER A 37 -26.12 3.00 -9.86
N ASN A 38 -25.03 2.54 -10.48
CA ASN A 38 -24.99 1.55 -11.55
C ASN A 38 -23.58 0.94 -11.59
N ALA A 39 -23.39 -0.14 -12.35
CA ALA A 39 -22.07 -0.65 -12.70
C ALA A 39 -21.62 0.03 -14.01
N PRO A 40 -20.82 1.11 -14.01
CA PRO A 40 -20.44 1.81 -15.23
C PRO A 40 -19.46 1.00 -16.09
N LEU A 41 -19.67 1.02 -17.41
CA LEU A 41 -18.66 0.62 -18.40
C LEU A 41 -17.64 1.74 -18.62
N ILE A 42 -16.60 1.47 -19.41
CA ILE A 42 -15.61 2.47 -19.85
C ILE A 42 -16.33 3.63 -20.55
N GLY A 43 -15.96 4.86 -20.18
CA GLY A 43 -16.57 6.12 -20.63
C GLY A 43 -17.92 6.44 -20.00
N GLN A 44 -18.44 5.57 -19.13
CA GLN A 44 -19.70 5.81 -18.42
C GLN A 44 -19.46 6.39 -17.03
N LYS A 45 -20.44 7.17 -16.61
CA LYS A 45 -20.50 7.78 -15.28
C LYS A 45 -21.35 6.96 -14.32
N ALA A 46 -21.05 7.11 -13.04
CA ALA A 46 -21.86 6.61 -11.94
C ALA A 46 -21.73 7.54 -10.73
N ILE A 47 -22.68 7.47 -9.81
CA ILE A 47 -22.62 8.15 -8.52
C ILE A 47 -22.16 7.14 -7.48
N LEU A 48 -21.05 7.44 -6.82
CA LEU A 48 -20.56 6.72 -5.64
C LEU A 48 -21.10 7.41 -4.40
N THR A 49 -21.96 6.72 -3.67
CA THR A 49 -22.61 7.21 -2.45
C THR A 49 -22.07 6.49 -1.23
N PHE A 50 -21.80 7.23 -0.17
CA PHE A 50 -21.37 6.75 1.13
C PHE A 50 -22.39 7.15 2.19
N ASP A 51 -23.10 6.16 2.73
CA ASP A 51 -23.95 6.33 3.90
C ASP A 51 -23.14 6.05 5.15
N LEU A 52 -23.23 6.94 6.13
CA LEU A 52 -22.43 6.90 7.35
C LEU A 52 -23.29 7.18 8.58
N VAL A 53 -23.19 6.31 9.57
CA VAL A 53 -23.85 6.42 10.87
C VAL A 53 -22.82 6.39 11.98
N SER A 54 -22.85 7.37 12.90
CA SER A 54 -22.04 7.27 14.11
C SER A 54 -22.69 6.30 15.11
N ILE A 55 -21.95 5.28 15.55
CA ILE A 55 -22.49 4.23 16.42
C ILE A 55 -21.99 4.32 17.87
N LEU A 56 -20.74 4.74 18.07
CA LEU A 56 -20.09 4.67 19.38
C LEU A 56 -20.20 5.98 20.18
N GLY A 57 -20.20 7.15 19.54
CA GLY A 57 -20.22 8.42 20.26
C GLY A 57 -20.45 9.67 19.40
N ASP A 58 -20.53 10.82 20.06
CA ASP A 58 -20.50 12.10 19.37
C ASP A 58 -19.04 12.45 19.06
N TYR A 59 -18.82 12.99 17.87
CA TYR A 59 -17.47 13.33 17.42
C TYR A 59 -17.39 14.77 16.96
N GLY A 60 -16.21 15.36 17.15
CA GLY A 60 -15.88 16.68 16.65
C GLY A 60 -15.71 16.67 15.13
N THR A 61 -14.74 17.47 14.65
CA THR A 61 -14.51 17.61 13.22
C THR A 61 -14.21 16.25 12.57
N THR A 62 -15.03 15.92 11.58
CA THR A 62 -14.98 14.68 10.83
C THR A 62 -14.85 15.01 9.35
N THR A 63 -13.78 14.54 8.72
CA THR A 63 -13.52 14.71 7.28
C THR A 63 -13.81 13.41 6.55
N ILE A 64 -14.70 13.46 5.57
CA ILE A 64 -15.03 12.34 4.68
C ILE A 64 -14.32 12.58 3.36
N LYS A 65 -13.41 11.70 2.96
CA LYS A 65 -12.66 11.80 1.71
C LYS A 65 -12.87 10.58 0.82
N PHE A 66 -13.35 10.82 -0.39
CA PHE A 66 -13.44 9.83 -1.45
C PHE A 66 -12.12 9.75 -2.20
N ARG A 67 -11.69 8.53 -2.53
CA ARG A 67 -10.54 8.26 -3.38
C ARG A 67 -10.88 7.17 -4.38
N THR A 68 -10.36 7.33 -5.59
CA THR A 68 -10.48 6.33 -6.65
C THR A 68 -9.11 5.97 -7.18
N PRO A 69 -8.93 4.72 -7.63
CA PRO A 69 -7.69 4.31 -8.24
C PRO A 69 -7.54 4.82 -9.66
N ASP A 70 -6.32 4.71 -10.20
CA ASP A 70 -6.06 4.94 -11.62
C ASP A 70 -6.97 4.06 -12.49
N GLY A 71 -7.53 4.64 -13.55
CA GLY A 71 -8.60 4.03 -14.35
C GLY A 71 -10.03 4.43 -13.94
N VAL A 72 -10.21 5.13 -12.82
CA VAL A 72 -11.49 5.74 -12.41
C VAL A 72 -11.27 7.19 -11.95
N SER A 73 -11.89 8.13 -12.64
CA SER A 73 -11.79 9.56 -12.34
C SER A 73 -12.89 9.98 -11.36
N LEU A 74 -12.53 10.78 -10.35
CA LEU A 74 -13.48 11.53 -9.52
C LEU A 74 -13.86 12.84 -10.20
N LEU A 75 -15.15 13.10 -10.31
CA LEU A 75 -15.69 14.32 -10.90
C LEU A 75 -16.27 15.22 -9.80
N GLY A 76 -15.68 16.41 -9.64
CA GLY A 76 -16.13 17.40 -8.66
C GLY A 76 -15.52 17.25 -7.26
N ARG A 77 -16.28 17.65 -6.23
CA ARG A 77 -15.84 17.67 -4.83
C ARG A 77 -15.76 16.25 -4.27
N SER A 78 -14.59 15.87 -3.77
CA SER A 78 -14.35 14.54 -3.18
C SER A 78 -14.13 14.55 -1.67
N THR A 79 -14.11 15.72 -1.03
CA THR A 79 -13.85 15.87 0.42
C THR A 79 -14.94 16.68 1.08
N PHE A 80 -15.56 16.14 2.12
CA PHE A 80 -16.63 16.74 2.92
C PHE A 80 -16.15 16.90 4.35
N ILE A 81 -16.56 17.98 5.01
CA ILE A 81 -16.13 18.28 6.38
C ILE A 81 -17.39 18.54 7.20
N GLU A 82 -17.58 17.72 8.22
CA GLU A 82 -18.61 17.90 9.23
C GLU A 82 -17.96 18.46 10.50
N PRO A 83 -18.36 19.65 10.98
CA PRO A 83 -17.78 20.21 12.21
C PRO A 83 -18.14 19.37 13.44
N PHE A 84 -19.28 18.68 13.39
CA PHE A 84 -19.78 17.83 14.46
C PHE A 84 -20.59 16.67 13.88
N PHE A 85 -20.39 15.47 14.40
CA PHE A 85 -21.09 14.26 14.00
C PHE A 85 -21.75 13.62 15.22
N ILE A 86 -23.08 13.70 15.29
CA ILE A 86 -23.85 13.24 16.45
C ILE A 86 -24.10 11.74 16.35
N ARG A 87 -24.00 11.03 17.47
CA ARG A 87 -24.32 9.61 17.59
C ARG A 87 -25.73 9.32 17.09
N GLY A 88 -25.86 8.24 16.32
CA GLY A 88 -27.12 7.81 15.72
C GLY A 88 -27.57 8.64 14.52
N THR A 89 -26.89 9.73 14.17
CA THR A 89 -27.21 10.45 12.93
C THR A 89 -26.68 9.70 11.73
N SER A 90 -27.54 9.57 10.71
CA SER A 90 -27.18 9.05 9.39
C SER A 90 -26.97 10.23 8.44
N LYS A 91 -25.83 10.24 7.75
CA LYS A 91 -25.52 11.22 6.69
C LYS A 91 -25.09 10.48 5.43
N SER A 92 -25.42 11.05 4.28
CA SER A 92 -25.05 10.50 2.98
C SER A 92 -24.21 11.50 2.20
N TYR A 93 -23.13 11.02 1.60
CA TYR A 93 -22.22 11.80 0.77
C TYR A 93 -22.09 11.15 -0.60
N SER A 94 -22.10 11.95 -1.66
CA SER A 94 -22.07 11.42 -3.02
C SER A 94 -21.06 12.16 -3.88
N VAL A 95 -20.38 11.41 -4.74
CA VAL A 95 -19.45 11.93 -5.75
C VAL A 95 -19.74 11.28 -7.09
N GLU A 96 -19.61 12.03 -8.17
CA GLU A 96 -19.69 11.45 -9.52
C GLU A 96 -18.32 10.86 -9.87
N ILE A 97 -18.32 9.69 -10.51
CA ILE A 97 -17.13 9.02 -11.03
C ILE A 97 -17.31 8.70 -12.51
N GLU A 98 -16.20 8.59 -13.23
CA GLU A 98 -16.15 8.11 -14.60
C GLU A 98 -15.08 7.03 -14.76
N VAL A 99 -15.45 5.90 -15.36
CA VAL A 99 -14.49 4.83 -15.64
C VAL A 99 -13.75 5.16 -16.92
N THR A 100 -12.43 5.28 -16.86
CA THR A 100 -11.60 5.64 -18.01
C THR A 100 -10.87 4.44 -18.60
N GLU A 101 -10.66 3.38 -17.82
CA GLU A 101 -9.97 2.17 -18.28
C GLU A 101 -10.66 0.89 -17.76
N LYS A 102 -10.38 -0.25 -18.41
CA LYS A 102 -10.75 -1.55 -17.87
C LYS A 102 -9.88 -1.94 -16.69
N GLY A 103 -10.48 -2.60 -15.72
CA GLY A 103 -9.75 -3.06 -14.55
C GLY A 103 -10.64 -3.51 -13.41
N THR A 104 -10.00 -3.88 -12.32
CA THR A 104 -10.64 -4.18 -11.03
C THR A 104 -10.21 -3.10 -10.04
N TYR A 105 -11.19 -2.41 -9.47
CA TYR A 105 -11.03 -1.18 -8.72
C TYR A 105 -11.63 -1.27 -7.32
N ALA A 106 -10.86 -0.90 -6.30
CA ALA A 106 -11.31 -0.61 -4.95
C ALA A 106 -11.65 0.89 -4.85
N LEU A 107 -12.94 1.21 -4.86
CA LEU A 107 -13.42 2.56 -4.64
C LEU A 107 -13.53 2.80 -3.14
N GLN A 108 -12.98 3.92 -2.66
CA GLN A 108 -12.77 4.14 -1.24
C GLN A 108 -13.45 5.41 -0.75
N ALA A 109 -14.05 5.33 0.43
CA ALA A 109 -14.31 6.47 1.29
C ALA A 109 -13.53 6.31 2.60
N SER A 110 -13.07 7.42 3.16
CA SER A 110 -12.33 7.41 4.43
C SER A 110 -12.84 8.50 5.34
N VAL A 111 -12.97 8.16 6.61
CA VAL A 111 -13.51 9.03 7.65
C VAL A 111 -12.38 9.34 8.61
N TYR A 112 -11.95 10.60 8.66
CA TYR A 112 -10.93 11.10 9.57
C TYR A 112 -11.63 11.90 10.66
N THR A 113 -11.58 11.40 11.89
CA THR A 113 -12.34 11.97 12.99
C THR A 113 -11.42 12.36 14.12
N GLN A 114 -11.54 13.61 14.56
CA GLN A 114 -10.84 14.08 15.75
C GLN A 114 -11.56 13.57 17.02
N ILE A 115 -10.87 12.76 17.81
CA ILE A 115 -11.39 12.20 19.08
C ILE A 115 -10.95 13.05 20.27
N SER A 116 -9.72 13.56 20.26
CA SER A 116 -9.19 14.52 21.24
C SER A 116 -8.18 15.44 20.56
N GLN A 117 -7.63 16.45 21.23
CA GLN A 117 -6.75 17.45 20.59
C GLN A 117 -5.59 16.85 19.78
N ASP A 118 -4.98 15.76 20.26
CA ASP A 118 -3.82 15.12 19.60
C ASP A 118 -4.13 13.75 19.00
N HIS A 119 -5.39 13.34 19.00
CA HIS A 119 -5.80 12.02 18.56
C HIS A 119 -6.84 12.08 17.46
N GLN A 120 -6.40 11.70 16.26
CA GLN A 120 -7.25 11.44 15.11
C GLN A 120 -7.36 9.95 14.88
N GLU A 121 -8.56 9.52 14.55
CA GLU A 121 -8.88 8.15 14.18
C GLU A 121 -9.39 8.10 12.74
N VAL A 122 -9.09 7.00 12.06
CA VAL A 122 -9.38 6.85 10.63
C VAL A 122 -10.03 5.50 10.37
N GLU A 123 -11.14 5.53 9.65
CA GLU A 123 -11.82 4.33 9.16
C GLU A 123 -11.94 4.37 7.64
N HIS A 124 -11.73 3.23 7.00
CA HIS A 124 -11.73 3.08 5.56
C HIS A 124 -12.82 2.11 5.11
N PHE A 125 -13.60 2.53 4.13
CA PHE A 125 -14.71 1.79 3.56
C PHE A 125 -14.47 1.57 2.09
N PHE A 126 -14.81 0.38 1.59
CA PHE A 126 -14.54 -0.01 0.21
C PHE A 126 -15.77 -0.62 -0.45
N ILE A 127 -15.90 -0.36 -1.75
CA ILE A 127 -16.74 -1.15 -2.67
C ILE A 127 -15.90 -1.47 -3.90
N TYR A 128 -16.13 -2.63 -4.50
CA TYR A 128 -15.33 -3.08 -5.64
C TYR A 128 -16.10 -2.98 -6.94
N LEU A 129 -15.42 -2.51 -7.98
CA LEU A 129 -15.93 -2.41 -9.33
C LEU A 129 -15.01 -3.19 -10.28
N ILE A 130 -15.58 -4.17 -10.98
CA ILE A 130 -14.91 -4.93 -12.03
C ILE A 130 -15.42 -4.40 -13.37
N VAL A 131 -14.52 -3.93 -14.23
CA VAL A 131 -14.83 -3.42 -15.57
C VAL A 131 -14.01 -4.19 -16.60
N LYS A 132 -14.71 -4.77 -17.57
CA LYS A 132 -14.13 -5.38 -18.78
C LYS A 132 -14.63 -4.62 -20.01
N ASP A 133 -14.24 -5.10 -21.19
CA ASP A 133 -14.54 -4.43 -22.46
C ASP A 133 -16.06 -4.31 -22.74
N THR A 134 -16.86 -5.30 -22.34
CA THR A 134 -18.31 -5.36 -22.65
C THR A 134 -19.21 -5.53 -21.43
N TYR A 135 -18.64 -5.67 -20.23
CA TYR A 135 -19.41 -5.83 -19.00
C TYR A 135 -18.74 -5.15 -17.82
N SER A 136 -19.55 -4.77 -16.86
CA SER A 136 -19.16 -4.18 -15.58
C SER A 136 -19.97 -4.81 -14.45
N GLN A 137 -19.37 -4.94 -13.28
CA GLN A 137 -20.01 -5.55 -12.12
C GLN A 137 -19.52 -4.89 -10.82
N ILE A 138 -20.45 -4.68 -9.89
CA ILE A 138 -20.16 -4.31 -8.50
C ILE A 138 -20.00 -5.59 -7.69
N ALA A 139 -18.96 -5.66 -6.86
CA ALA A 139 -18.63 -6.83 -6.06
C ALA A 139 -18.33 -6.45 -4.59
N GLU A 140 -18.59 -7.40 -3.68
CA GLU A 140 -18.24 -7.28 -2.25
C GLU A 140 -16.79 -7.69 -1.96
N LYS A 141 -16.18 -8.48 -2.86
CA LYS A 141 -14.78 -8.91 -2.78
C LYS A 141 -14.23 -9.19 -4.17
N VAL A 142 -12.90 -9.12 -4.30
CA VAL A 142 -12.17 -9.40 -5.54
C VAL A 142 -10.86 -10.12 -5.23
N ASP A 143 -10.41 -10.96 -6.17
CA ASP A 143 -9.18 -11.76 -6.00
C ASP A 143 -7.91 -10.97 -6.35
N SER A 144 -8.04 -9.86 -7.09
CA SER A 144 -6.89 -9.02 -7.47
C SER A 144 -7.33 -7.64 -7.93
N PHE A 145 -6.43 -6.68 -7.77
CA PHE A 145 -6.60 -5.32 -8.26
C PHE A 145 -5.80 -5.08 -9.54
N THR A 146 -6.29 -4.17 -10.38
CA THR A 146 -5.51 -3.68 -11.50
C THR A 146 -4.32 -2.87 -10.99
N ILE A 147 -3.13 -3.24 -11.45
CA ILE A 147 -1.88 -2.50 -11.18
C ILE A 147 -1.98 -1.15 -11.87
N SER A 148 -1.77 -0.08 -11.09
CA SER A 148 -1.82 1.27 -11.61
C SER A 148 -0.64 1.55 -12.53
N LYS A 149 -0.91 2.15 -13.70
CA LYS A 149 0.13 2.56 -14.65
C LYS A 149 0.73 3.90 -14.26
N LYS A 150 -0.07 4.80 -13.67
CA LYS A 150 0.33 6.15 -13.23
C LYS A 150 0.64 6.23 -11.73
N GLY A 151 0.48 5.12 -11.02
CA GLY A 151 0.60 5.02 -9.56
C GLY A 151 2.04 4.91 -9.06
N ILE A 152 3.00 5.19 -9.94
CA ILE A 152 4.43 5.20 -9.70
C ILE A 152 4.99 6.44 -10.41
N LEU A 153 5.13 7.54 -9.67
CA LEU A 153 5.75 8.77 -10.19
C LEU A 153 7.27 8.59 -10.19
N VAL A 154 7.91 8.85 -11.33
CA VAL A 154 9.36 8.85 -11.50
C VAL A 154 9.86 10.28 -11.65
N GLN A 155 10.72 10.73 -10.73
CA GLN A 155 11.42 12.00 -10.85
C GLN A 155 12.85 11.74 -11.29
N HIS A 156 13.15 11.98 -12.56
CA HIS A 156 14.50 11.87 -13.08
C HIS A 156 15.31 13.12 -12.74
N LYS A 157 16.43 12.94 -12.05
CA LYS A 157 17.50 13.94 -11.99
C LYS A 157 18.77 13.34 -12.57
N LEU A 158 19.19 13.84 -13.72
CA LEU A 158 20.54 13.62 -14.22
C LEU A 158 21.46 14.53 -13.40
N ALA A 159 22.51 13.95 -12.80
CA ALA A 159 23.51 14.75 -12.11
C ALA A 159 24.21 15.72 -13.09
N PRO A 160 24.72 16.87 -12.60
CA PRO A 160 25.47 17.82 -13.43
C PRO A 160 26.63 17.13 -14.18
N PRO A 161 26.98 17.60 -15.39
CA PRO A 161 28.07 17.05 -16.20
C PRO A 161 29.39 16.90 -15.42
N ASP A 162 29.64 17.76 -14.44
CA ASP A 162 30.92 17.80 -13.72
C ASP A 162 31.15 16.59 -12.77
N LEU A 163 30.11 15.80 -12.46
CA LEU A 163 30.23 14.52 -11.73
C LEU A 163 30.27 13.29 -12.67
N THR A 164 30.12 13.47 -13.98
CA THR A 164 30.10 12.38 -14.98
C THR A 164 31.49 11.90 -15.42
N MET A 165 32.55 12.34 -14.73
CA MET A 165 33.94 12.03 -15.09
C MET A 165 34.39 10.57 -14.82
N ALA A 166 33.53 9.71 -14.26
CA ALA A 166 33.80 8.27 -14.22
C ALA A 166 33.34 7.64 -15.54
N GLN A 167 34.19 7.71 -16.57
CA GLN A 167 33.99 6.98 -17.83
C GLN A 167 33.70 5.51 -17.53
N GLY A 168 32.50 5.04 -17.89
CA GLY A 168 32.09 3.65 -17.78
C GLY A 168 31.61 3.17 -16.41
N VAL A 169 31.12 4.08 -15.55
CA VAL A 169 30.41 3.71 -14.32
C VAL A 169 29.00 4.29 -14.30
N LEU A 170 28.05 3.47 -13.90
CA LEU A 170 26.64 3.80 -13.70
C LEU A 170 26.30 3.75 -12.22
N SER A 171 25.41 4.63 -11.77
CA SER A 171 24.83 4.56 -10.43
C SER A 171 23.34 4.87 -10.47
N PHE A 172 22.54 4.08 -9.74
CA PHE A 172 21.09 4.23 -9.67
C PHE A 172 20.68 4.46 -8.23
N ASN A 173 19.96 5.53 -7.94
CA ASN A 173 19.48 5.80 -6.59
C ASN A 173 18.09 6.42 -6.60
N GLY A 174 17.50 6.55 -5.41
CA GLY A 174 16.22 7.22 -5.24
C GLY A 174 15.49 6.74 -3.99
N TYR A 175 14.23 7.13 -3.86
CA TYR A 175 13.39 6.79 -2.71
C TYR A 175 12.17 5.97 -3.10
N ILE A 176 11.84 4.94 -2.31
CA ILE A 176 10.58 4.20 -2.39
C ILE A 176 9.63 4.69 -1.30
N LYS A 177 8.50 5.26 -1.69
CA LYS A 177 7.49 5.83 -0.79
C LYS A 177 6.09 5.31 -1.12
N TYR A 178 5.20 5.35 -0.14
CA TYR A 178 3.78 5.09 -0.32
C TYR A 178 2.95 6.19 0.33
N TYR A 179 1.76 6.44 -0.21
CA TYR A 179 0.77 7.27 0.46
C TYR A 179 0.08 6.48 1.56
N ASN A 180 0.26 6.91 2.81
CA ASN A 180 -0.37 6.31 3.97
C ASN A 180 -1.74 6.95 4.18
N ASP A 181 -2.81 6.18 3.95
CA ASP A 181 -4.17 6.67 4.12
C ASP A 181 -4.49 7.08 5.56
N ASN A 182 -3.94 6.43 6.58
CA ASN A 182 -4.16 6.79 7.99
C ASN A 182 -3.56 8.16 8.33
N LEU A 183 -2.41 8.49 7.76
CA LEU A 183 -1.69 9.75 8.03
C LEU A 183 -1.95 10.83 6.98
N SER A 184 -2.66 10.49 5.90
CA SER A 184 -2.87 11.33 4.71
C SER A 184 -1.59 11.98 4.15
N ARG A 185 -0.46 11.27 4.18
CA ARG A 185 0.84 11.77 3.68
C ARG A 185 1.71 10.65 3.11
N LEU A 186 2.73 11.04 2.34
CA LEU A 186 3.76 10.11 1.87
C LEU A 186 4.66 9.66 3.02
N VAL A 187 4.95 8.38 3.07
CA VAL A 187 5.81 7.71 4.06
C VAL A 187 6.79 6.80 3.31
N PRO A 188 8.05 6.68 3.75
CA PRO A 188 9.00 5.75 3.15
C PRO A 188 8.61 4.29 3.35
N ILE A 189 8.92 3.41 2.40
CA ILE A 189 8.88 1.97 2.62
C ILE A 189 10.26 1.51 3.07
N LYS A 190 10.39 1.04 4.30
CA LYS A 190 11.67 0.68 4.91
C LYS A 190 12.03 -0.77 4.61
N LYS A 191 13.32 -1.06 4.40
CA LYS A 191 13.86 -2.43 4.24
C LYS A 191 13.18 -3.25 3.14
N VAL A 192 12.58 -2.63 2.14
CA VAL A 192 12.00 -3.33 0.99
C VAL A 192 13.11 -3.63 -0.02
N ALA A 193 13.08 -4.80 -0.65
CA ALA A 193 14.06 -5.16 -1.66
C ALA A 193 13.81 -4.38 -2.95
N VAL A 194 14.88 -3.84 -3.52
CA VAL A 194 14.92 -3.22 -4.85
C VAL A 194 15.92 -4.02 -5.68
N GLN A 195 15.45 -4.54 -6.81
CA GLN A 195 16.25 -5.36 -7.73
C GLN A 195 16.56 -4.56 -8.99
N LEU A 196 17.82 -4.55 -9.40
CA LEU A 196 18.25 -3.94 -10.66
C LEU A 196 18.47 -5.02 -11.70
N TYR A 197 17.73 -4.92 -12.80
CA TYR A 197 17.85 -5.78 -13.96
C TYR A 197 18.42 -5.02 -15.14
N GLU A 198 19.22 -5.69 -15.94
CA GLU A 198 19.53 -5.29 -17.31
C GLU A 198 18.56 -5.95 -18.28
N ILE A 199 18.06 -5.19 -19.24
CA ILE A 199 17.20 -5.67 -20.31
C ILE A 199 18.10 -6.02 -21.50
N ILE A 200 18.32 -7.31 -21.74
CA ILE A 200 19.13 -7.82 -22.86
C ILE A 200 18.18 -8.53 -23.83
N GLN A 201 17.90 -7.88 -24.96
CA GLN A 201 16.94 -8.38 -25.97
C GLN A 201 15.56 -8.68 -25.37
N THR A 202 15.23 -9.96 -25.17
CA THR A 202 13.96 -10.44 -24.60
C THR A 202 14.10 -11.00 -23.18
N LYS A 203 15.29 -10.89 -22.56
CA LYS A 203 15.55 -11.42 -21.21
C LYS A 203 15.99 -10.31 -20.26
N ASN A 204 15.50 -10.38 -19.02
CA ASN A 204 15.95 -9.52 -17.94
C ASN A 204 17.00 -10.28 -17.11
N GLN A 205 18.22 -9.77 -17.05
CA GLN A 205 19.29 -10.32 -16.23
C GLN A 205 19.39 -9.54 -14.92
N LEU A 206 19.24 -10.22 -13.78
CA LEU A 206 19.43 -9.60 -12.47
C LEU A 206 20.91 -9.22 -12.32
N ILE A 207 21.17 -7.94 -12.05
CA ILE A 207 22.51 -7.45 -11.74
C ILE A 207 22.74 -7.60 -10.24
N THR A 208 21.86 -7.02 -9.42
CA THR A 208 22.00 -7.02 -7.95
C THR A 208 20.69 -6.68 -7.26
N THR A 209 20.64 -6.86 -5.94
CA THR A 209 19.52 -6.50 -5.06
C THR A 209 20.06 -5.68 -3.89
N VAL A 210 19.37 -4.59 -3.56
CA VAL A 210 19.62 -3.78 -2.37
C VAL A 210 18.34 -3.65 -1.56
N TYR A 211 18.45 -3.16 -0.33
CA TYR A 211 17.30 -2.91 0.55
C TYR A 211 17.21 -1.43 0.86
N THR A 212 16.00 -0.90 0.95
CA THR A 212 15.82 0.49 1.35
C THR A 212 16.19 0.72 2.81
N ASP A 213 16.70 1.92 3.11
CA ASP A 213 16.95 2.35 4.49
C ASP A 213 15.67 2.83 5.20
N ASP A 214 15.82 3.41 6.39
CA ASP A 214 14.70 3.93 7.19
C ASP A 214 13.98 5.13 6.56
N GLN A 215 14.63 5.81 5.62
CA GLN A 215 14.07 6.90 4.82
C GLN A 215 13.54 6.41 3.47
N GLY A 216 13.58 5.10 3.20
CA GLY A 216 13.14 4.50 1.95
C GLY A 216 14.16 4.67 0.81
N PHE A 217 15.37 5.13 1.10
CA PHE A 217 16.41 5.35 0.10
C PHE A 217 17.04 4.04 -0.36
N TYR A 218 17.29 3.90 -1.66
CA TYR A 218 18.09 2.83 -2.24
C TYR A 218 19.23 3.41 -3.08
N SER A 219 20.35 2.69 -3.17
CA SER A 219 21.44 3.01 -4.09
C SER A 219 22.08 1.75 -4.66
N PHE A 220 22.39 1.79 -5.94
CA PHE A 220 23.21 0.85 -6.67
C PHE A 220 24.41 1.63 -7.19
N ASP A 221 25.54 1.48 -6.52
CA ASP A 221 26.76 2.21 -6.88
C ASP A 221 27.67 1.31 -7.71
N ASN A 222 28.52 1.94 -8.54
CA ASN A 222 29.59 1.28 -9.27
C ASN A 222 29.14 0.17 -10.26
N ILE A 223 28.02 0.36 -10.94
CA ILE A 223 27.57 -0.56 -11.99
C ILE A 223 28.47 -0.38 -13.22
N SER A 224 29.23 -1.43 -13.55
CA SER A 224 30.24 -1.39 -14.62
C SER A 224 29.62 -1.25 -16.01
N ASN A 225 30.09 -0.27 -16.79
CA ASN A 225 29.77 -0.06 -18.21
C ASN A 225 30.98 0.48 -19.01
N PRO A 226 32.12 -0.23 -19.04
CA PRO A 226 33.41 0.31 -19.48
C PRO A 226 33.42 0.82 -20.93
N ASN A 227 32.60 0.24 -21.80
CA ASN A 227 32.50 0.61 -23.22
C ASN A 227 31.50 1.76 -23.48
N MET A 228 30.85 2.29 -22.44
CA MET A 228 29.76 3.28 -22.53
C MET A 228 28.66 2.85 -23.52
N GLU A 229 28.41 1.54 -23.60
CA GLU A 229 27.34 0.99 -24.43
C GLU A 229 26.00 1.49 -23.92
N GLN A 230 25.08 1.79 -24.85
CA GLN A 230 23.71 2.15 -24.51
C GLN A 230 22.98 0.91 -23.99
N ARG A 231 22.67 0.91 -22.70
CA ARG A 231 22.01 -0.21 -22.02
C ARG A 231 20.66 0.22 -21.49
N SER A 232 19.78 -0.75 -21.33
CA SER A 232 18.45 -0.53 -20.76
C SER A 232 18.33 -1.29 -19.45
N PHE A 233 17.73 -0.65 -18.44
CA PHE A 233 17.62 -1.18 -17.10
C PHE A 233 16.17 -1.16 -16.63
N GLN A 234 15.82 -2.13 -15.79
CA GLN A 234 14.52 -2.20 -15.12
C GLN A 234 14.76 -2.32 -13.62
N LEU A 235 14.06 -1.51 -12.83
CA LEU A 235 14.01 -1.67 -11.39
C LEU A 235 12.75 -2.47 -11.02
N VAL A 236 12.86 -3.35 -10.03
CA VAL A 236 11.73 -4.13 -9.51
C VAL A 236 11.69 -4.00 -8.00
N ILE A 237 10.56 -3.53 -7.46
CA ILE A 237 10.32 -3.50 -6.02
C ILE A 237 9.74 -4.84 -5.60
N VAL A 238 10.31 -5.47 -4.58
CA VAL A 238 9.88 -6.78 -4.09
C VAL A 238 9.57 -6.65 -2.59
N PHE A 239 8.32 -6.93 -2.20
CA PHE A 239 7.87 -6.92 -0.80
C PHE A 239 8.36 -8.14 -0.02
N ASN A 240 9.69 -8.23 0.09
CA ASN A 240 10.44 -9.31 0.69
C ASN A 240 11.68 -8.74 1.38
N ASN A 241 11.93 -9.17 2.61
CA ASN A 241 13.22 -8.99 3.26
C ASN A 241 13.52 -10.15 4.22
N ASN A 242 14.53 -9.96 5.06
CA ASN A 242 14.97 -10.94 6.06
C ASN A 242 13.92 -11.22 7.15
N THR A 243 12.94 -10.34 7.33
CA THR A 243 11.89 -10.42 8.36
C THR A 243 10.59 -11.01 7.81
N LEU A 244 10.14 -10.60 6.63
CA LEU A 244 8.85 -10.99 6.08
C LEU A 244 8.82 -11.21 4.56
N ASN A 245 7.82 -11.97 4.10
CA ASN A 245 7.38 -12.03 2.69
C ASN A 245 5.93 -11.58 2.64
N LEU A 246 5.57 -10.63 1.78
CA LEU A 246 4.18 -10.43 1.42
C LEU A 246 3.89 -11.19 0.13
N VAL A 247 2.98 -12.14 0.22
CA VAL A 247 2.53 -12.95 -0.92
C VAL A 247 1.06 -12.72 -1.19
N ASN A 248 0.67 -12.89 -2.44
CA ASN A 248 -0.73 -12.94 -2.85
C ASN A 248 -1.36 -14.31 -2.51
N ASP A 249 -2.63 -14.49 -2.85
CA ASP A 249 -3.38 -15.73 -2.61
C ASP A 249 -2.83 -16.95 -3.36
N LYS A 250 -1.93 -16.75 -4.32
CA LYS A 250 -1.23 -17.80 -5.07
C LYS A 250 0.17 -18.10 -4.51
N SER A 251 0.48 -17.63 -3.30
CA SER A 251 1.83 -17.70 -2.69
C SER A 251 2.92 -16.95 -3.48
N GLU A 252 2.56 -16.10 -4.45
CA GLU A 252 3.53 -15.33 -5.22
C GLU A 252 3.87 -14.04 -4.47
N THR A 253 5.17 -13.73 -4.36
CA THR A 253 5.61 -12.49 -3.70
C THR A 253 5.13 -11.27 -4.48
N TYR A 254 4.62 -10.25 -3.78
CA TYR A 254 4.26 -8.98 -4.41
C TYR A 254 5.51 -8.31 -5.01
N LYS A 255 5.46 -8.10 -6.32
CA LYS A 255 6.51 -7.46 -7.12
C LYS A 255 5.91 -6.39 -8.01
N PHE A 256 6.64 -5.30 -8.17
CA PHE A 256 6.24 -4.18 -9.02
C PHE A 256 7.37 -3.81 -9.95
N ASP A 257 7.16 -4.06 -11.23
CA ASP A 257 8.06 -3.67 -12.31
C ASP A 257 7.96 -2.16 -12.53
N LEU A 258 9.08 -1.46 -12.42
CA LEU A 258 9.15 0.00 -12.55
C LEU A 258 9.54 0.38 -13.98
N PRO A 259 9.02 1.48 -14.56
CA PRO A 259 9.28 1.84 -15.96
C PRO A 259 10.75 1.70 -16.38
N PRO A 260 11.04 1.08 -17.55
CA PRO A 260 12.40 0.85 -18.01
C PRO A 260 13.13 2.17 -18.22
N ILE A 261 14.41 2.19 -17.84
CA ILE A 261 15.33 3.30 -18.06
C ILE A 261 16.16 2.93 -19.29
N GLN A 262 15.90 3.60 -20.41
CA GLN A 262 16.49 3.25 -21.71
C GLN A 262 17.73 4.10 -22.03
N ASN A 263 18.58 3.55 -22.90
CA ASN A 263 19.71 4.23 -23.54
C ASN A 263 20.69 4.89 -22.55
N VAL A 264 20.98 4.21 -21.44
CA VAL A 264 21.88 4.69 -20.40
C VAL A 264 23.30 4.24 -20.71
N SER A 265 24.24 5.17 -20.83
CA SER A 265 25.65 4.89 -21.14
C SER A 265 26.62 5.24 -20.01
N GLY A 266 26.26 6.15 -19.10
CA GLY A 266 27.06 6.52 -17.93
C GLY A 266 26.34 7.50 -17.01
N GLY A 267 26.89 7.68 -15.80
CA GLY A 267 26.46 8.71 -14.85
C GLY A 267 25.54 8.24 -13.73
N ILE A 268 24.93 9.22 -13.05
CA ILE A 268 24.04 9.00 -11.91
C ILE A 268 22.59 9.18 -12.37
N ILE A 269 21.79 8.16 -12.14
CA ILE A 269 20.36 8.09 -12.43
C ILE A 269 19.62 8.10 -11.10
N SER A 270 18.93 9.20 -10.81
CA SER A 270 18.10 9.32 -9.62
C SER A 270 16.62 9.21 -9.99
N ASN A 271 15.93 8.22 -9.43
CA ASN A 271 14.53 7.91 -9.69
C ASN A 271 13.78 7.64 -8.37
N ASP A 272 12.91 8.56 -7.97
CA ASP A 272 11.97 8.27 -6.89
C ASP A 272 10.80 7.44 -7.42
N TYR A 273 10.24 6.57 -6.56
CA TYR A 273 9.09 5.74 -6.87
C TYR A 273 8.06 5.84 -5.76
N ILE A 274 6.85 6.29 -6.12
CA ILE A 274 5.81 6.63 -5.16
C ILE A 274 4.54 5.85 -5.47
N PHE A 275 4.15 4.92 -4.58
CA PHE A 275 2.80 4.33 -4.54
C PHE A 275 1.80 5.39 -4.05
N ASN A 276 1.33 6.25 -4.96
CA ASN A 276 0.55 7.44 -4.65
C ASN A 276 -0.91 7.13 -4.25
N GLU A 277 -1.74 8.17 -4.06
CA GLU A 277 -3.16 8.05 -3.66
C GLU A 277 -4.03 7.23 -4.63
N THR A 278 -3.65 7.13 -5.91
CA THR A 278 -4.40 6.37 -6.93
C THR A 278 -3.89 4.94 -7.10
N ASN A 279 -2.80 4.58 -6.41
CA ASN A 279 -2.27 3.22 -6.42
C ASN A 279 -3.03 2.34 -5.43
N GLN A 280 -3.66 1.28 -5.93
CA GLN A 280 -4.46 0.33 -5.13
C GLN A 280 -3.62 -0.50 -4.16
N PHE A 281 -2.32 -0.65 -4.44
CA PHE A 281 -1.40 -1.46 -3.65
C PHE A 281 -0.62 -0.65 -2.61
N ARG A 282 -0.89 0.66 -2.46
CA ARG A 282 -0.18 1.50 -1.49
C ARG A 282 -0.30 1.02 -0.05
N CYS A 283 -1.38 0.30 0.31
CA CYS A 283 -1.56 -0.29 1.63
C CYS A 283 -0.49 -1.34 1.98
N LEU A 284 0.13 -1.98 0.97
CA LEU A 284 1.24 -2.90 1.18
C LEU A 284 2.41 -2.21 1.89
N GLY A 285 2.66 -0.93 1.63
CA GLY A 285 3.69 -0.16 2.34
C GLY A 285 3.42 -0.07 3.84
N HIS A 286 2.16 0.16 4.24
CA HIS A 286 1.79 0.21 5.65
C HIS A 286 1.88 -1.16 6.33
N ILE A 287 1.40 -2.21 5.67
CA ILE A 287 1.50 -3.59 6.18
C ILE A 287 2.97 -3.97 6.37
N PHE A 288 3.80 -3.70 5.36
CA PHE A 288 5.22 -4.02 5.38
C PHE A 288 5.95 -3.28 6.50
N ASN A 289 5.78 -1.96 6.59
CA ASN A 289 6.42 -1.15 7.62
C ASN A 289 5.97 -1.55 9.03
N SER A 290 4.68 -1.83 9.25
CA SER A 290 4.18 -2.23 10.57
C SER A 290 4.86 -3.51 11.07
N VAL A 291 5.08 -4.48 10.18
CA VAL A 291 5.79 -5.72 10.54
C VAL A 291 7.28 -5.47 10.74
N VAL A 292 7.90 -4.61 9.92
CA VAL A 292 9.30 -4.21 10.10
C VAL A 292 9.50 -3.52 11.45
N ASP A 293 8.67 -2.53 11.79
CA ASP A 293 8.75 -1.77 13.04
C ASP A 293 8.55 -2.71 14.25
N ALA A 294 7.61 -3.66 14.17
CA ALA A 294 7.44 -4.69 15.19
C ALA A 294 8.68 -5.59 15.33
N GLY A 295 9.25 -6.04 14.21
CA GLY A 295 10.49 -6.81 14.21
C GLY A 295 11.66 -6.05 14.84
N ASP A 296 11.81 -4.78 14.50
CA ASP A 296 12.84 -3.90 15.03
C ASP A 296 12.66 -3.62 16.52
N PHE A 297 11.42 -3.46 16.99
CA PHE A 297 11.13 -3.36 18.41
C PHE A 297 11.58 -4.62 19.15
N LEU A 298 11.19 -5.81 18.66
CA LEU A 298 11.54 -7.07 19.32
C LEU A 298 13.06 -7.28 19.35
N LEU A 299 13.76 -6.96 18.26
CA LEU A 299 15.21 -7.04 18.20
C LEU A 299 15.86 -6.03 19.15
N ASN A 300 15.50 -4.74 19.04
CA ASN A 300 16.22 -3.67 19.72
C ASN A 300 15.86 -3.54 21.20
N LYS A 301 14.65 -3.94 21.61
CA LYS A 301 14.17 -3.82 23.00
C LYS A 301 14.21 -5.12 23.77
N LEU A 302 14.03 -6.25 23.09
CA LEU A 302 13.96 -7.58 23.73
C LEU A 302 15.12 -8.50 23.33
N ASN A 303 16.02 -8.05 22.44
CA ASN A 303 17.07 -8.88 21.84
C ASN A 303 16.54 -10.20 21.26
N TRP A 304 15.32 -10.14 20.72
CA TRP A 304 14.63 -11.29 20.17
C TRP A 304 14.55 -11.18 18.65
N SER A 305 14.98 -12.23 17.96
CA SER A 305 14.78 -12.39 16.53
C SER A 305 14.34 -13.81 16.21
N ARG A 306 13.59 -13.94 15.12
CA ARG A 306 13.22 -15.22 14.53
C ARG A 306 13.55 -15.18 13.05
N LYS A 307 13.99 -16.31 12.50
CA LYS A 307 14.09 -16.47 11.05
C LYS A 307 12.72 -16.29 10.40
N LYS A 308 12.70 -15.62 9.26
CA LYS A 308 11.54 -15.53 8.37
C LYS A 308 10.92 -16.91 8.16
N ILE A 309 9.60 -16.99 8.31
CA ILE A 309 8.84 -18.22 8.07
C ILE A 309 8.81 -18.43 6.55
N PRO A 310 9.19 -19.63 6.04
CA PRO A 310 9.08 -19.94 4.62
C PRO A 310 7.63 -19.87 4.17
N THR A 311 7.34 -19.17 3.07
CA THR A 311 6.06 -19.27 2.38
C THR A 311 6.04 -20.58 1.60
N LYS A 312 5.01 -21.41 1.84
CA LYS A 312 4.79 -22.68 1.14
C LYS A 312 4.23 -22.48 -0.25
#